data_AF-F8J3C1-F1
#
_entry.id   AF-F8J3C1-F1
#
_cell.length_a   1.000
_cell.length_b   1.000
_cell.length_c   1.000
_cell.angle_alpha   90.00
_cell.angle_beta   90.00
_cell.angle_gamma   90.00
#
_symmetry.space_group_name_H-M   'P 1'
#
loop_
_entity.id
_entity.type
_entity.pdbx_description
1 polymer ?
#
loop_
_entity_poly.entity_id
_entity_poly.type
_entity_poly.pdbx_seq_one_letter_code
_entity_poly.pdbx_strand_id
1 'polypeptide(L)'
;KFNLSQIPEGEAITAAEFRLYKECVSRAFRNDTFLLKVYQVVKEHPDREADLFLLESRRLWAAEEGWLEFDITATSNLWVMSPAHNLGLQTSVETSSGQSVSPKEAGLVGRDGALDKQPFMVAFFKVSESL
;
A
#
# COMPACT_ATOMS: atom_id res chain seq x y z
N LYS A 1 -8.16 3.09 2.50
CA LYS A 1 -8.62 2.52 3.79
C LYS A 1 -9.06 1.07 3.56
N PHE A 2 -8.73 0.17 4.47
CA PHE A 2 -9.11 -1.26 4.42
C PHE A 2 -10.14 -1.56 5.51
N ASN A 3 -11.10 -2.44 5.24
CA ASN A 3 -12.05 -2.89 6.24
C ASN A 3 -11.45 -4.06 7.03
N LEU A 4 -11.24 -3.86 8.34
CA LEU A 4 -10.65 -4.84 9.25
C LEU A 4 -11.67 -5.40 10.26
N SER A 5 -12.98 -5.14 10.08
CA SER A 5 -14.04 -5.61 10.99
C SER A 5 -14.19 -7.14 11.07
N GLN A 6 -13.55 -7.88 10.17
CA GLN A 6 -13.51 -9.34 10.19
C GLN A 6 -12.48 -9.92 11.16
N ILE A 7 -11.57 -9.10 11.69
CA ILE A 7 -10.63 -9.53 12.73
C ILE A 7 -11.38 -9.54 14.07
N PRO A 8 -11.48 -10.68 14.77
CA PRO A 8 -12.17 -10.76 16.06
C PRO A 8 -11.52 -9.86 17.11
N GLU A 9 -12.34 -9.37 18.05
CA GLU A 9 -11.83 -8.59 19.18
C GLU A 9 -10.87 -9.43 20.03
N GLY A 10 -9.75 -8.84 20.42
CA GLY A 10 -8.71 -9.52 21.20
C GLY A 10 -7.72 -10.35 20.36
N GLU A 11 -8.00 -10.58 19.06
CA GLU A 11 -7.07 -11.26 18.18
C GLU A 11 -6.08 -10.30 17.53
N ALA A 12 -4.85 -10.77 17.37
CA ALA A 12 -3.77 -10.02 16.71
C ALA A 12 -3.54 -10.54 15.29
N ILE A 13 -3.23 -9.62 14.38
CA ILE A 13 -2.78 -9.97 13.04
C ILE A 13 -1.35 -10.50 13.15
N THR A 14 -1.13 -11.74 12.71
CA THR A 14 0.20 -12.37 12.72
C THR A 14 1.02 -12.02 11.49
N ALA A 15 0.36 -11.73 10.37
CA ALA A 15 0.99 -11.24 9.14
C ALA A 15 -0.06 -10.50 8.30
N ALA A 16 0.33 -9.42 7.64
CA ALA A 16 -0.51 -8.77 6.64
C ALA A 16 0.31 -8.21 5.48
N GLU A 17 -0.22 -8.38 4.29
CA GLU A 17 0.37 -7.93 3.03
C GLU A 17 -0.59 -6.99 2.31
N PHE A 18 -0.09 -5.85 1.89
CA PHE A 18 -0.72 -5.01 0.89
C PHE A 18 -0.21 -5.42 -0.49
N ARG A 19 -1.13 -5.76 -1.40
CA ARG A 19 -0.82 -6.14 -2.77
C ARG A 19 -1.27 -5.08 -3.75
N LEU A 20 -0.33 -4.58 -4.54
CA LEU A 20 -0.53 -3.52 -5.53
C LEU A 20 -0.04 -4.02 -6.89
N TYR A 21 -0.91 -3.99 -7.90
CA TYR A 21 -0.51 -4.39 -9.24
C TYR A 21 0.23 -3.25 -9.95
N LYS A 22 1.29 -3.61 -10.66
CA LYS A 22 2.12 -2.73 -11.49
C LYS A 22 2.06 -3.21 -12.94
N GLU A 23 1.67 -2.33 -13.85
CA GLU A 23 1.69 -2.54 -15.30
C GLU A 23 3.00 -2.05 -15.92
N CYS A 24 3.46 -2.71 -16.99
CA CYS A 24 4.64 -2.28 -17.73
C CYS A 24 4.41 -0.91 -18.40
N VAL A 25 5.29 0.05 -18.11
CA VAL A 25 5.29 1.39 -18.74
C VAL A 25 6.62 1.66 -19.45
N SER A 26 6.82 0.95 -20.58
CA SER A 26 8.08 0.97 -21.33
C SER A 26 8.19 2.08 -22.40
N ARG A 27 7.09 2.78 -22.73
CA ARG A 27 7.10 3.82 -23.79
C ARG A 27 7.59 5.18 -23.29
N ALA A 28 7.03 5.66 -22.19
CA ALA A 28 7.34 6.98 -21.64
C ALA A 28 8.64 6.99 -20.81
N PHE A 29 8.99 5.86 -20.20
CA PHE A 29 10.06 5.74 -19.19
C PHE A 29 11.06 4.63 -19.56
N ARG A 30 11.46 4.59 -20.83
CA ARG A 30 12.25 3.47 -21.37
C ARG A 30 13.59 3.36 -20.64
N ASN A 31 13.81 2.22 -19.96
CA ASN A 31 14.98 1.93 -19.13
C ASN A 31 15.11 2.78 -17.85
N ASP A 32 14.04 3.43 -17.41
CA ASP A 32 14.04 4.11 -16.12
C ASP A 32 13.78 3.13 -14.96
N THR A 33 14.27 3.54 -13.79
CA THR A 33 13.97 2.92 -12.50
C THR A 33 13.10 3.86 -11.70
N PHE A 34 12.05 3.32 -11.11
CA PHE A 34 11.20 4.02 -10.15
C PHE A 34 11.63 3.71 -8.73
N LEU A 35 11.45 4.69 -7.84
CA LEU A 35 11.46 4.53 -6.40
C LEU A 35 10.02 4.66 -5.90
N LEU A 36 9.38 3.52 -5.65
CA LEU A 36 8.05 3.46 -5.05
C LEU A 36 8.18 3.50 -3.53
N LYS A 37 7.47 4.42 -2.89
CA LYS A 37 7.36 4.51 -1.44
C LYS A 37 5.91 4.27 -1.03
N VAL A 38 5.72 3.42 -0.02
CA VAL A 38 4.40 3.12 0.57
C VAL A 38 4.37 3.70 1.98
N TYR A 39 3.29 4.42 2.28
CA TYR A 39 3.12 5.13 3.54
C TYR A 39 1.83 4.73 4.22
N GLN A 40 1.85 4.72 5.55
CA GLN A 40 0.66 4.88 6.35
C GLN A 40 0.30 6.36 6.45
N VAL A 41 -0.98 6.68 6.27
CA VAL A 41 -1.51 8.01 6.59
C VAL A 41 -1.72 8.09 8.11
N VAL A 42 -0.99 8.98 8.78
CA VAL A 42 -1.03 9.16 10.25
C VAL A 42 -2.09 10.17 10.63
N LYS A 43 -2.18 11.26 9.88
CA LYS A 43 -3.14 12.34 10.14
C LYS A 43 -3.49 13.09 8.85
N GLU A 44 -4.77 13.27 8.61
CA GLU A 44 -5.30 14.13 7.54
C GLU A 44 -5.47 15.56 8.07
N HIS A 45 -5.23 16.56 7.22
CA HIS A 45 -5.44 17.98 7.54
C HIS A 45 -6.31 18.61 6.44
N PRO A 46 -7.22 19.55 6.78
CA PRO A 46 -8.04 20.22 5.77
C PRO A 46 -7.22 21.10 4.81
N ASP A 47 -6.16 21.72 5.31
CA ASP A 47 -5.46 22.82 4.62
C ASP A 47 -4.02 22.47 4.20
N ARG A 48 -3.56 21.23 4.43
CA ARG A 48 -2.21 20.79 4.05
C ARG A 48 -2.13 19.29 3.80
N GLU A 49 -1.00 18.88 3.24
CA GLU A 49 -0.66 17.46 3.04
C GLU A 49 -0.76 16.66 4.35
N ALA A 50 -1.16 15.41 4.20
CA ALA A 50 -1.27 14.48 5.32
C ALA A 50 0.11 14.22 5.97
N ASP A 51 0.11 13.97 7.28
CA ASP A 51 1.30 13.46 7.95
C ASP A 51 1.44 11.96 7.58
N LEU A 52 2.59 11.60 7.00
CA LEU A 52 2.85 10.26 6.48
C LEU A 52 3.95 9.55 7.29
N PHE A 53 3.77 8.25 7.50
CA PHE A 53 4.80 7.37 8.04
C PHE A 53 5.24 6.36 6.97
N LEU A 54 6.51 6.38 6.61
CA LEU A 54 7.07 5.48 5.58
C LEU A 54 7.07 4.03 6.09
N LEU A 55 6.41 3.14 5.36
CA LEU A 55 6.42 1.71 5.65
C LEU A 55 7.55 1.02 4.89
N GLU A 56 7.62 1.24 3.58
CA GLU A 56 8.63 0.64 2.72
C GLU A 56 8.97 1.54 1.54
N SER A 57 10.21 1.42 1.05
CA SER A 57 10.68 2.01 -0.19
C SER A 57 11.32 0.94 -1.07
N ARG A 58 10.90 0.84 -2.33
CA ARG A 58 11.34 -0.20 -3.26
C ARG A 58 11.74 0.39 -4.61
N ARG A 59 12.88 -0.07 -5.15
CA ARG A 59 13.30 0.24 -6.52
C ARG A 59 12.73 -0.79 -7.48
N LEU A 60 12.12 -0.31 -8.55
CA LEU A 60 11.39 -1.13 -9.52
C LEU A 60 11.73 -0.65 -10.94
N TRP A 61 11.77 -1.55 -11.91
CA TRP A 61 11.95 -1.13 -13.29
C TRP A 61 10.64 -0.58 -13.85
N ALA A 62 10.71 0.43 -14.72
CA ALA A 62 9.52 0.94 -15.41
C ALA A 62 8.81 -0.18 -16.22
N ALA A 63 9.61 -1.09 -16.79
CA ALA A 63 9.13 -2.25 -17.55
C ALA A 63 8.69 -3.45 -16.70
N GLU A 64 8.91 -3.41 -15.38
CA GLU A 64 8.45 -4.45 -14.47
C GLU A 64 6.93 -4.49 -14.42
N GLU A 65 6.37 -5.70 -14.40
CA GLU A 65 4.94 -5.98 -14.35
C GLU A 65 4.65 -7.10 -13.35
N GLY A 66 3.56 -6.97 -12.59
CA GLY A 66 3.09 -7.99 -11.67
C GLY A 66 2.57 -7.43 -10.35
N TRP A 67 2.30 -8.35 -9.42
CA TRP A 67 1.91 -8.01 -8.05
C TRP A 67 3.12 -7.63 -7.23
N LEU A 68 3.05 -6.44 -6.62
CA LEU A 68 3.99 -5.98 -5.61
C LEU A 68 3.39 -6.25 -4.23
N GLU A 69 4.15 -6.89 -3.37
CA GLU A 69 3.73 -7.26 -2.01
C GLU A 69 4.47 -6.39 -1.00
N PHE A 70 3.76 -5.76 -0.06
CA PHE A 70 4.32 -4.90 0.98
C PHE A 70 3.84 -5.37 2.35
N ASP A 71 4.76 -5.55 3.30
CA ASP A 71 4.40 -5.88 4.68
C ASP A 71 3.70 -4.68 5.34
N ILE A 72 2.50 -4.91 5.86
CA ILE A 72 1.73 -3.94 6.62
C ILE A 72 1.25 -4.52 7.96
N THR A 73 1.94 -5.52 8.49
CA THR A 73 1.58 -6.25 9.71
C THR A 73 1.49 -5.33 10.92
N ALA A 74 2.49 -4.47 11.13
CA ALA A 74 2.48 -3.52 12.25
C ALA A 74 1.36 -2.48 12.12
N THR A 75 1.21 -1.90 10.92
CA THR A 75 0.18 -0.89 10.61
C THR A 75 -1.23 -1.45 10.72
N SER A 76 -1.45 -2.68 10.26
CA SER A 76 -2.76 -3.34 10.35
C SER A 76 -3.15 -3.67 11.79
N ASN A 77 -2.21 -4.12 12.65
CA ASN A 77 -2.46 -4.28 14.08
C ASN A 77 -2.85 -2.95 14.75
N LEU A 78 -2.18 -1.84 14.40
CA LEU A 78 -2.55 -0.52 14.89
C LEU A 78 -3.99 -0.14 14.50
N TRP A 79 -4.41 -0.44 13.26
CA TRP A 79 -5.78 -0.19 12.81
C TRP A 79 -6.82 -1.07 13.49
N VAL A 80 -6.48 -2.31 13.85
CA VAL A 80 -7.36 -3.18 14.66
C VAL A 80 -7.52 -2.59 16.07
N MET A 81 -6.42 -2.23 16.73
CA MET A 81 -6.46 -1.68 18.10
C MET A 81 -7.08 -0.28 18.15
N SER A 82 -6.97 0.50 17.08
CA SER A 82 -7.54 1.84 17.00
C SER A 82 -8.12 2.13 15.63
N PRO A 83 -9.37 1.69 15.36
CA PRO A 83 -10.02 1.85 14.06
C PRO A 83 -10.12 3.30 13.58
N ALA A 84 -10.19 4.27 14.51
CA ALA A 84 -10.17 5.70 14.20
C ALA A 84 -8.88 6.16 13.50
N HIS A 85 -7.76 5.45 13.69
CA HIS A 85 -6.47 5.74 13.05
C HIS A 85 -6.29 5.03 11.70
N ASN A 86 -7.30 4.28 11.22
CA ASN A 86 -7.29 3.68 9.88
C ASN A 86 -7.60 4.74 8.82
N LEU A 87 -6.61 5.59 8.54
CA LEU A 87 -6.66 6.56 7.45
C LEU A 87 -6.18 5.97 6.11
N GLY A 88 -5.64 4.76 6.14
CA GLY A 88 -5.27 3.98 4.96
C GLY A 88 -3.81 4.17 4.53
N LEU A 89 -3.53 3.74 3.30
CA LEU A 89 -2.20 3.81 2.70
C LEU A 89 -2.16 4.85 1.58
N GLN A 90 -1.00 5.46 1.42
CA GLN A 90 -0.66 6.31 0.29
C GLN A 90 0.61 5.79 -0.38
N THR A 91 0.74 6.03 -1.68
CA THR A 91 1.96 5.71 -2.43
C THR A 91 2.50 6.96 -3.11
N SER A 92 3.82 7.04 -3.24
CA SER A 92 4.48 8.01 -4.11
C SER A 92 5.50 7.29 -5.00
N VAL A 93 5.74 7.86 -6.18
CA VAL A 93 6.71 7.34 -7.13
C VAL A 93 7.61 8.48 -7.58
N GLU A 94 8.92 8.22 -7.53
CA GLU A 94 9.92 9.12 -8.10
C GLU A 94 10.75 8.35 -9.15
N THR A 95 11.21 9.03 -10.19
CA THR A 95 12.24 8.50 -11.09
C THR A 95 13.60 8.49 -10.39
N SER A 96 14.58 7.82 -11.00
CA SER A 96 15.98 7.84 -10.54
C SER A 96 16.60 9.24 -10.46
N SER A 97 16.09 10.21 -11.22
CA SER A 97 16.50 11.63 -11.16
C SER A 97 15.80 12.44 -10.07
N GLY A 98 14.91 11.80 -9.29
CA GLY A 98 14.15 12.45 -8.21
C GLY A 98 12.89 13.18 -8.67
N GLN A 99 12.50 13.06 -9.95
CA GLN A 99 11.26 13.64 -10.45
C GLN A 99 10.07 12.81 -9.93
N SER A 100 9.10 13.48 -9.28
CA SER A 100 7.82 12.87 -8.91
C SER A 100 7.01 12.49 -10.15
N VAL A 101 6.44 11.29 -10.12
CA VAL A 101 5.58 10.74 -11.17
C VAL A 101 4.28 10.29 -10.52
N SER A 102 3.14 10.54 -11.19
CA SER A 102 1.88 10.05 -10.64
C SER A 102 1.88 8.51 -10.59
N PRO A 103 1.29 7.87 -9.56
CA PRO A 103 1.21 6.41 -9.48
C PRO A 103 0.66 5.77 -10.75
N LYS A 104 -0.35 6.39 -11.37
CA LYS A 104 -0.96 5.91 -12.62
C LYS A 104 0.00 5.96 -13.82
N GLU A 105 0.75 7.04 -13.99
CA GLU A 105 1.76 7.14 -15.07
C GLU A 105 2.92 6.17 -14.86
N ALA A 106 3.24 5.86 -13.59
CA ALA A 106 4.18 4.81 -13.25
C ALA A 106 3.60 3.39 -13.42
N GLY A 107 2.34 3.24 -13.85
CA GLY A 107 1.69 1.95 -14.09
C GLY A 107 1.11 1.28 -12.84
N LEU A 108 0.98 1.98 -11.71
CA LEU A 108 0.32 1.43 -10.52
C LEU A 108 -1.19 1.44 -10.70
N VAL A 109 -1.82 0.28 -10.48
CA VAL A 109 -3.26 0.11 -10.65
C VAL A 109 -3.98 0.51 -9.37
N GLY A 110 -4.85 1.51 -9.47
CA GLY A 110 -5.73 1.95 -8.39
C GLY A 110 -7.09 1.26 -8.38
N ARG A 111 -8.00 1.75 -7.54
CA ARG A 111 -9.39 1.23 -7.41
C ARG A 111 -10.23 1.37 -8.68
N ASP A 112 -9.88 2.32 -9.54
CA ASP A 112 -10.59 2.54 -10.81
C ASP A 112 -10.00 1.70 -11.96
N GLY A 113 -9.04 0.82 -11.66
CA GLY A 113 -8.43 -0.10 -12.63
C GLY A 113 -9.24 -1.36 -12.88
N ALA A 114 -8.69 -2.25 -13.73
CA ALA A 114 -9.27 -3.56 -14.02
C ALA A 114 -9.51 -4.35 -12.72
N LEU A 115 -10.71 -4.94 -12.58
CA LEU A 115 -11.19 -5.52 -11.33
C LEU A 115 -10.25 -6.60 -10.76
N ASP A 116 -9.67 -7.41 -11.63
CA ASP A 116 -8.72 -8.48 -11.31
C ASP A 116 -7.32 -7.99 -10.93
N LYS A 117 -7.06 -6.68 -11.06
CA LYS A 117 -5.78 -6.02 -10.74
C LYS A 117 -5.91 -4.94 -9.66
N GLN A 118 -7.10 -4.77 -9.09
CA GLN A 118 -7.31 -3.77 -8.04
C GLN A 118 -6.51 -4.13 -6.78
N PRO A 119 -5.99 -3.13 -6.07
CA PRO A 119 -5.18 -3.35 -4.88
C PRO A 119 -6.02 -3.96 -3.74
N PHE A 120 -5.44 -4.92 -3.03
CA PHE A 120 -6.09 -5.60 -1.91
C PHE A 120 -5.11 -5.84 -0.76
N MET A 121 -5.66 -6.28 0.37
CA MET A 121 -4.88 -6.68 1.53
C MET A 121 -5.20 -8.14 1.84
N VAL A 122 -4.17 -8.90 2.21
CA VAL A 122 -4.29 -10.23 2.81
C VAL A 122 -3.85 -10.10 4.26
N ALA A 123 -4.65 -10.61 5.19
CA ALA A 123 -4.29 -10.63 6.61
C ALA A 123 -4.48 -12.04 7.17
N PHE A 124 -3.50 -12.48 7.94
CA PHE A 124 -3.50 -13.73 8.67
C PHE A 124 -3.61 -13.41 10.16
N PHE A 125 -4.50 -14.10 10.84
CA PHE A 125 -4.67 -14.05 12.28
C PHE A 125 -5.00 -15.45 12.77
N LYS A 126 -4.64 -15.74 14.01
CA LYS A 126 -5.12 -16.95 14.67
C LYS A 126 -6.40 -16.61 15.40
N VAL A 127 -7.27 -17.59 15.52
CA VAL A 127 -8.42 -17.51 16.42
C VAL A 127 -8.09 -18.42 17.58
N SER A 128 -8.04 -17.87 18.78
CA SER A 128 -7.95 -18.64 20.00
C SER A 128 -9.22 -19.47 20.11
N GLU A 129 -9.10 -20.80 20.15
CA GLU A 129 -10.26 -21.65 20.45
C GLU A 129 -10.75 -21.26 21.86
N SER A 130 -11.97 -20.75 21.94
CA SER A 130 -12.64 -20.55 23.21
C SER A 130 -12.88 -21.93 23.84
N LEU A 131 -12.20 -22.21 24.95
CA LEU A 131 -12.50 -23.36 25.83
C LEU A 131 -13.92 -23.30 26.39
#